data_AF-A0A6P1F378-F1
#
_entry.id   AF-A0A6P1F378-F1
#
_cell.length_a   1.000
_cell.length_b   1.000
_cell.length_c   1.000
_cell.angle_alpha   90.00
_cell.angle_beta   90.00
_cell.angle_gamma   90.00
#
_symmetry.space_group_name_H-M   'P 1'
#
loop_
_entity.id
_entity.type
_entity.pdbx_description
1 polymer ?
#
loop_
_entity_poly.entity_id
_entity_poly.type
_entity_poly.pdbx_seq_one_letter_code
_entity_poly.pdbx_strand_id
1 'polypeptide(L)'
;MTASDEATRAAGALQELLARTVAELERRGVADQALAELRRRRALLGFHRAPVMTPVTRAWRLGVLLLGHDGELFATGSVTRSVAPLHANNQSESQEARREIRKAAFDGPFQEGEIVNHGWRRLAVDPESLAAGQEPLSLRDGGVVVRWAPGLVDQGLMPIERYVADRLDLLDGA
;
A
#
# COMPACT_ATOMS: atom_id res chain seq x y z
N MET A 1 17.87 -29.31 -2.18
CA MET A 1 17.65 -27.89 -2.52
C MET A 1 17.76 -27.11 -1.23
N THR A 2 18.58 -26.07 -1.19
CA THR A 2 18.82 -25.31 0.05
C THR A 2 17.74 -24.26 0.25
N ALA A 3 17.55 -23.77 1.49
CA ALA A 3 16.62 -22.67 1.78
C ALA A 3 16.94 -21.39 0.97
N SER A 4 18.22 -21.18 0.63
CA SER A 4 18.67 -20.09 -0.24
C SER A 4 18.20 -20.26 -1.69
N ASP A 5 18.23 -21.49 -2.21
CA ASP A 5 17.74 -21.80 -3.56
C ASP A 5 16.21 -21.63 -3.65
N GLU A 6 15.49 -21.98 -2.58
CA GLU A 6 14.04 -21.78 -2.49
C GLU A 6 13.68 -20.29 -2.47
N ALA A 7 14.35 -19.49 -1.64
CA ALA A 7 14.14 -18.05 -1.59
C ALA A 7 14.48 -17.38 -2.94
N THR A 8 15.53 -17.83 -3.62
CA THR A 8 15.91 -17.31 -4.95
C THR A 8 14.85 -17.60 -5.99
N ARG A 9 14.33 -18.84 -6.04
CA ARG A 9 13.24 -19.18 -6.98
C ARG A 9 11.95 -18.44 -6.65
N ALA A 10 11.61 -18.31 -5.37
CA ALA A 10 10.43 -17.58 -4.93
C ALA A 10 10.50 -16.09 -5.29
N ALA A 11 11.68 -15.46 -5.13
CA ALA A 11 11.91 -14.07 -5.55
C ALA A 11 11.72 -13.89 -7.06
N GLY A 12 12.28 -14.78 -7.88
CA GLY A 12 12.10 -14.75 -9.34
C GLY A 12 10.63 -14.92 -9.75
N ALA A 13 9.94 -15.91 -9.17
CA ALA A 13 8.51 -16.13 -9.43
C ALA A 13 7.65 -14.92 -9.03
N LEU A 14 7.96 -14.28 -7.89
CA LEU A 14 7.30 -13.07 -7.44
C LEU A 14 7.53 -11.92 -8.42
N GLN A 15 8.77 -11.65 -8.82
CA GLN A 15 9.09 -10.58 -9.76
C GLN A 15 8.35 -10.75 -11.10
N GLU A 16 8.31 -11.97 -11.64
CA GLU A 16 7.54 -12.26 -12.84
C GLU A 16 6.03 -12.06 -12.65
N LEU A 17 5.48 -12.47 -11.51
CA LEU A 17 4.07 -12.24 -11.17
C LEU A 17 3.75 -10.74 -11.14
N LEU A 18 4.59 -9.94 -10.48
CA LEU A 18 4.40 -8.49 -10.38
C LEU A 18 4.46 -7.84 -11.76
N ALA A 19 5.44 -8.19 -12.59
CA ALA A 19 5.55 -7.66 -13.95
C ALA A 19 4.33 -8.00 -14.81
N ARG A 20 3.83 -9.24 -14.76
CA ARG A 20 2.59 -9.64 -15.46
C ARG A 20 1.37 -8.88 -14.95
N THR A 21 1.30 -8.65 -13.64
CA THR A 21 0.19 -7.94 -13.00
C THR A 21 0.17 -6.47 -13.39
N VAL A 22 1.33 -5.81 -13.43
CA VAL A 22 1.46 -4.43 -13.94
C VAL A 22 0.94 -4.33 -15.36
N ALA A 23 1.46 -5.17 -16.26
CA ALA A 23 1.06 -5.15 -17.67
C ALA A 23 -0.46 -5.36 -17.83
N GLU A 24 -1.05 -6.22 -17.00
CA GLU A 24 -2.49 -6.46 -17.02
C GLU A 24 -3.32 -5.27 -16.52
N LEU A 25 -2.89 -4.62 -15.43
CA LEU A 25 -3.55 -3.42 -14.90
C LEU A 25 -3.48 -2.25 -15.87
N GLU A 26 -2.33 -2.06 -16.53
CA GLU A 26 -2.15 -1.07 -17.60
C GLU A 26 -3.06 -1.37 -18.80
N ARG A 27 -3.07 -2.62 -19.28
CA ARG A 27 -3.91 -3.07 -20.39
C ARG A 27 -5.40 -2.85 -20.12
N ARG A 28 -5.82 -3.04 -18.87
CA ARG A 28 -7.20 -2.78 -18.41
C ARG A 28 -7.50 -1.30 -18.17
N GLY A 29 -6.50 -0.43 -18.14
CA GLY A 29 -6.67 0.99 -17.82
C GLY A 29 -7.15 1.23 -16.39
N VAL A 30 -6.78 0.38 -15.44
CA VAL A 30 -7.18 0.54 -14.04
C VAL A 30 -6.57 1.81 -13.47
N ALA A 31 -7.38 2.64 -12.83
CA ALA A 31 -6.90 3.86 -12.19
C ALA A 31 -5.95 3.54 -11.01
N ASP A 32 -4.78 4.17 -11.01
CA ASP A 32 -3.82 4.11 -9.92
C ASP A 32 -4.12 5.19 -8.85
N GLN A 33 -3.45 5.08 -7.72
CA GLN A 33 -3.65 5.95 -6.56
C GLN A 33 -2.32 6.59 -6.15
N ALA A 34 -2.38 7.81 -5.60
CA ALA A 34 -1.18 8.47 -5.12
C ALA A 34 -0.63 7.79 -3.86
N LEU A 35 0.69 7.64 -3.79
CA LEU A 35 1.44 7.31 -2.57
C LEU A 35 2.11 8.57 -2.07
N ALA A 36 1.94 8.87 -0.79
CA ALA A 36 2.46 10.08 -0.18
C ALA A 36 3.13 9.81 1.18
N GLU A 37 4.14 10.62 1.50
CA GLU A 37 4.69 10.75 2.83
C GLU A 37 3.90 11.79 3.63
N LEU A 38 3.34 11.38 4.77
CA LEU A 38 2.73 12.30 5.73
C LEU A 38 3.78 12.77 6.73
N ARG A 39 4.18 14.05 6.64
CA ARG A 39 5.13 14.67 7.56
C ARG A 39 4.40 15.48 8.61
N ARG A 40 4.36 14.96 9.85
CA ARG A 40 3.92 15.73 11.02
C ARG A 40 5.09 16.56 11.53
N ARG A 41 5.01 17.88 11.41
CA ARG A 41 6.08 18.76 11.90
C ARG A 41 5.94 18.92 13.41
N ARG A 42 7.06 18.77 14.14
CA ARG A 42 7.10 18.98 15.59
C ARG A 42 6.70 20.42 15.91
N ALA A 43 5.88 20.62 16.94
CA ALA A 43 5.54 21.95 17.41
C ALA A 43 6.83 22.68 17.83
N LEU A 44 7.02 23.90 17.35
CA LEU A 44 8.14 24.76 17.73
C LEU A 44 7.53 26.03 18.35
N LEU A 45 7.93 26.36 19.58
CA LEU A 45 7.48 27.56 20.30
C LEU A 45 5.94 27.67 20.44
N GLY A 46 5.24 26.57 20.72
CA GLY A 46 3.79 26.57 20.95
C GLY A 46 2.92 26.65 19.69
N PHE A 47 3.52 26.78 18.50
CA PHE A 47 2.78 26.74 17.23
C PHE A 47 2.76 25.32 16.67
N HIS A 48 1.56 24.72 16.65
CA HIS A 48 1.30 23.49 15.91
C HIS A 48 1.35 23.79 14.42
N ARG A 49 2.27 23.13 13.70
CA ARG A 49 2.30 23.20 12.23
C ARG A 49 1.41 22.09 11.68
N ALA A 50 0.53 22.47 10.77
CA ALA A 50 -0.32 21.52 10.07
C ALA A 50 0.53 20.42 9.40
N PRO A 51 0.05 19.16 9.39
CA PRO A 51 0.72 18.10 8.63
C PRO A 51 0.78 18.44 7.15
N VAL A 52 1.81 17.93 6.47
CA VAL A 52 2.00 18.10 5.02
C VAL A 52 2.10 16.72 4.37
N MET A 53 1.44 16.54 3.23
CA MET A 53 1.61 15.36 2.38
C MET A 53 2.48 15.69 1.17
N THR A 54 3.53 14.90 0.98
CA THR A 54 4.41 14.99 -0.20
C THR A 54 4.20 13.75 -1.08
N PRO A 55 3.87 13.90 -2.38
CA PRO A 55 3.80 12.77 -3.30
C PRO A 55 5.13 12.03 -3.40
N VAL A 56 5.08 10.71 -3.56
CA VAL A 56 6.25 9.86 -3.75
C VAL A 56 6.17 9.12 -5.09
N THR A 57 5.09 8.37 -5.30
CA THR A 57 4.86 7.61 -6.53
C THR A 57 3.36 7.36 -6.72
N ARG A 58 2.99 6.57 -7.72
CA ARG A 58 1.64 6.07 -7.95
C ARG A 58 1.63 4.56 -7.93
N ALA A 59 0.54 3.97 -7.43
CA ALA A 59 0.40 2.52 -7.36
C ALA A 59 -1.07 2.09 -7.42
N TRP A 60 -1.31 0.89 -7.94
CA TRP A 60 -2.61 0.23 -7.83
C TRP A 60 -2.77 -0.40 -6.45
N ARG A 61 -3.95 -0.27 -5.86
CA ARG A 61 -4.27 -0.87 -4.56
C ARG A 61 -4.89 -2.25 -4.74
N LEU A 62 -4.16 -3.28 -4.33
CA LEU A 62 -4.57 -4.68 -4.37
C LEU A 62 -4.77 -5.18 -2.93
N GLY A 63 -5.86 -4.73 -2.30
CA GLY A 63 -6.22 -5.09 -0.92
C GLY A 63 -5.24 -4.56 0.13
N VAL A 64 -4.35 -5.42 0.65
CA VAL A 64 -3.29 -5.07 1.62
C VAL A 64 -1.94 -4.73 0.96
N LEU A 65 -1.85 -4.88 -0.36
CA LEU A 65 -0.69 -4.55 -1.17
C LEU A 65 -0.95 -3.31 -2.02
N LEU A 66 0.11 -2.58 -2.33
CA LEU A 66 0.15 -1.53 -3.36
C LEU A 66 1.22 -1.94 -4.37
N LEU A 67 0.90 -1.89 -5.66
CA LEU A 67 1.79 -2.25 -6.76
C LEU A 67 2.10 -1.01 -7.60
N GLY A 68 3.37 -0.59 -7.62
CA GLY A 68 3.86 0.49 -8.47
C GLY A 68 4.05 0.06 -9.92
N HIS A 69 4.12 1.04 -10.82
CA HIS A 69 4.32 0.83 -12.26
C HIS A 69 5.63 0.09 -12.59
N ASP A 70 6.68 0.31 -11.82
CA ASP A 70 7.97 -0.37 -12.01
C ASP A 70 8.05 -1.76 -11.34
N GLY A 71 6.90 -2.31 -10.92
CA GLY A 71 6.84 -3.59 -10.19
C GLY A 71 7.23 -3.48 -8.70
N GLU A 72 7.38 -2.26 -8.18
CA GLU A 72 7.64 -2.02 -6.76
C GLU A 72 6.43 -2.43 -5.91
N LEU A 73 6.68 -3.12 -4.80
CA LEU A 73 5.63 -3.60 -3.91
C LEU A 73 5.67 -2.87 -2.58
N PHE A 74 4.50 -2.51 -2.06
CA PHE A 74 4.36 -1.85 -0.76
C PHE A 74 3.23 -2.48 0.06
N ALA A 75 3.40 -2.53 1.38
CA ALA A 75 2.32 -2.79 2.31
C ALA A 75 1.45 -1.54 2.45
N THR A 76 0.13 -1.72 2.50
CA THR A 76 -0.78 -0.60 2.71
C THR A 76 -0.65 -0.04 4.12
N GLY A 77 -0.74 1.28 4.24
CA GLY A 77 -0.96 1.98 5.50
C GLY A 77 -2.41 2.46 5.61
N SER A 78 -2.56 3.76 5.83
CA SER A 78 -3.84 4.46 5.87
C SER A 78 -4.16 5.14 4.53
N VAL A 79 -5.43 5.44 4.31
CA VAL A 79 -5.91 6.11 3.09
C VAL A 79 -6.71 7.36 3.45
N THR A 80 -6.58 8.41 2.65
CA THR A 80 -7.42 9.59 2.69
C THR A 80 -7.83 9.99 1.27
N ARG A 81 -8.71 10.99 1.16
CA ARG A 81 -9.11 11.59 -0.11
C ARG A 81 -8.77 13.07 -0.09
N SER A 82 -8.23 13.59 -1.19
CA SER A 82 -7.96 15.00 -1.39
C SER A 82 -9.26 15.76 -1.63
N VAL A 83 -10.01 16.08 -0.58
CA VAL A 83 -11.28 16.84 -0.68
C VAL A 83 -11.34 17.91 0.39
N ALA A 84 -11.98 19.03 0.05
CA ALA A 84 -12.14 20.16 0.95
C ALA A 84 -12.77 19.69 2.30
N PRO A 85 -12.15 20.00 3.44
CA PRO A 85 -12.74 19.68 4.74
C PRO A 85 -14.06 20.45 4.93
N LEU A 86 -15.13 19.75 5.31
CA LEU A 86 -16.39 20.39 5.72
C LEU A 86 -16.20 21.23 7.00
N HIS A 87 -17.06 22.23 7.18
CA HIS A 87 -17.12 23.05 8.40
C HIS A 87 -17.47 22.17 9.60
N ALA A 88 -16.74 22.34 10.71
CA ALA A 88 -16.84 21.47 11.88
C ALA A 88 -17.95 21.94 12.84
N ASN A 89 -18.80 21.00 13.28
CA ASN A 89 -19.64 21.15 14.48
C ASN A 89 -19.20 20.07 15.49
N ASN A 90 -18.82 20.47 16.72
CA ASN A 90 -18.44 19.62 17.87
C ASN A 90 -17.84 18.25 17.53
N GLN A 91 -16.51 18.16 17.41
CA GLN A 91 -15.79 16.94 17.02
C GLN A 91 -14.90 16.38 18.13
N SER A 92 -14.71 15.05 18.16
CA SER A 92 -13.74 14.36 19.00
C SER A 92 -12.32 14.49 18.42
N GLU A 93 -11.29 14.30 19.26
CA GLU A 93 -9.88 14.35 18.86
C GLU A 93 -9.56 13.44 17.65
N SER A 94 -10.18 12.25 17.59
CA SER A 94 -10.01 11.31 16.47
C SER A 94 -10.53 11.85 15.13
N GLN A 95 -11.59 12.67 15.17
CA GLN A 95 -12.18 13.28 13.98
C GLN A 95 -11.37 14.50 13.56
N GLU A 96 -10.83 15.26 14.51
CA GLU A 96 -9.89 16.34 14.24
C GLU A 96 -8.61 15.84 13.57
N ALA A 97 -8.00 14.77 14.08
CA ALA A 97 -6.82 14.16 13.46
C ALA A 97 -7.07 13.69 12.01
N ARG A 98 -8.24 13.11 11.74
CA ARG A 98 -8.64 12.72 10.38
C ARG A 98 -8.87 13.93 9.48
N ARG A 99 -9.44 15.01 10.04
CA ARG A 99 -9.65 16.28 9.32
C ARG A 99 -8.32 16.93 8.93
N GLU A 100 -7.33 16.94 9.82
CA GLU A 100 -6.00 17.45 9.52
C GLU A 100 -5.30 16.66 8.41
N ILE A 101 -5.39 15.32 8.43
CA ILE A 101 -4.84 14.45 7.38
C ILE A 101 -5.53 14.73 6.03
N ARG A 102 -6.86 14.88 6.02
CA ARG A 102 -7.61 15.22 4.81
C ARG A 102 -7.24 16.60 4.28
N LYS A 103 -7.11 17.58 5.18
CA LYS A 103 -6.64 18.93 4.81
C LYS A 103 -5.24 18.89 4.21
N ALA A 104 -4.32 18.10 4.76
CA ALA A 104 -2.97 17.94 4.22
C ALA A 104 -2.95 17.34 2.80
N ALA A 105 -3.89 16.43 2.50
CA ALA A 105 -4.08 15.93 1.14
C ALA A 105 -4.67 17.02 0.22
N PHE A 106 -5.72 17.72 0.65
CA PHE A 106 -6.37 18.76 -0.15
C PHE A 106 -5.47 19.97 -0.46
N ASP A 107 -4.67 20.41 0.53
CA ASP A 107 -3.71 21.50 0.35
C ASP A 107 -2.45 21.05 -0.41
N GLY A 108 -2.27 19.74 -0.62
CA GLY A 108 -1.15 19.16 -1.36
C GLY A 108 -1.33 19.23 -2.88
N PRO A 109 -0.36 18.75 -3.66
CA PRO A 109 -0.42 18.79 -5.13
C PRO A 109 -1.30 17.66 -5.73
N PHE A 110 -2.24 17.11 -4.96
CA PHE A 110 -3.11 16.00 -5.39
C PHE A 110 -4.37 16.55 -6.06
N GLN A 111 -4.92 15.81 -7.02
CA GLN A 111 -6.16 16.22 -7.68
C GLN A 111 -7.34 16.20 -6.69
N GLU A 112 -8.31 17.09 -6.88
CA GLU A 112 -9.52 17.04 -6.07
C GLU A 112 -10.25 15.71 -6.27
N GLY A 113 -10.64 15.07 -5.16
CA GLY A 113 -11.23 13.74 -5.15
C GLY A 113 -10.21 12.59 -5.21
N GLU A 114 -8.92 12.85 -5.40
CA GLU A 114 -7.90 11.80 -5.54
C GLU A 114 -7.74 10.98 -4.25
N ILE A 115 -7.52 9.67 -4.40
CA ILE A 115 -7.20 8.76 -3.30
C ILE A 115 -5.70 8.82 -3.00
N VAL A 116 -5.35 9.10 -1.75
CA VAL A 116 -3.96 9.26 -1.28
C VAL A 116 -3.65 8.23 -0.19
N ASN A 117 -2.76 7.30 -0.49
CA ASN A 117 -2.22 6.30 0.44
C ASN A 117 -1.03 6.89 1.20
N HIS A 118 -1.01 6.73 2.52
CA HIS A 118 0.06 7.24 3.40
C HIS A 118 0.38 6.25 4.52
N GLY A 119 1.58 6.34 5.07
CA GLY A 119 2.06 5.35 6.06
C GLY A 119 2.23 3.95 5.48
N TRP A 120 2.39 3.86 4.15
CA TRP A 120 2.79 2.64 3.45
C TRP A 120 4.25 2.29 3.80
N ARG A 121 4.62 1.03 3.55
CA ARG A 121 6.01 0.57 3.72
C ARG A 121 6.44 -0.24 2.51
N ARG A 122 7.61 0.07 1.96
CA ARG A 122 8.20 -0.71 0.85
C ARG A 122 8.47 -2.13 1.31
N LEU A 123 8.12 -3.09 0.46
CA LEU A 123 8.40 -4.51 0.64
C LEU A 123 9.52 -4.88 -0.32
N ALA A 124 10.62 -5.41 0.24
CA ALA A 124 11.73 -5.86 -0.55
C ALA A 124 11.45 -7.28 -1.04
N VAL A 125 11.68 -7.51 -2.33
CA VAL A 125 11.31 -8.75 -3.03
C VAL A 125 12.54 -9.60 -3.41
N ASP A 126 13.72 -9.21 -2.91
CA ASP A 126 14.95 -9.98 -3.08
C ASP A 126 14.95 -11.25 -2.20
N PRO A 127 15.78 -12.26 -2.52
CA PRO A 127 15.78 -13.53 -1.81
C PRO A 127 16.06 -13.41 -0.31
N GLU A 128 16.98 -12.52 0.09
CA GLU A 128 17.36 -12.34 1.50
C GLU A 128 16.19 -11.76 2.31
N SER A 129 15.56 -10.73 1.75
CA SER A 129 14.37 -10.08 2.33
C SER A 129 13.19 -11.03 2.49
N LEU A 130 12.93 -11.89 1.50
CA LEU A 130 11.86 -12.88 1.56
C LEU A 130 12.15 -13.99 2.58
N ALA A 131 13.40 -14.43 2.68
CA ALA A 131 13.83 -15.42 3.67
C ALA A 131 13.75 -14.87 5.10
N ALA A 132 14.06 -13.58 5.30
CA ALA A 132 13.91 -12.90 6.59
C ALA A 132 12.44 -12.71 7.00
N GLY A 133 11.53 -12.61 6.03
CA GLY A 133 10.11 -12.39 6.23
C GLY A 133 9.78 -10.92 6.56
N GLN A 134 8.68 -10.42 5.99
CA GLN A 134 8.27 -9.02 6.19
C GLN A 134 6.77 -8.88 5.97
N GLU A 135 6.01 -8.64 7.03
CA GLU A 135 4.55 -8.51 6.95
C GLU A 135 4.13 -7.47 5.89
N PRO A 136 3.13 -7.76 5.03
CA PRO A 136 2.28 -8.95 5.05
C PRO A 136 2.86 -10.17 4.31
N LEU A 137 4.10 -10.14 3.83
CA LEU A 137 4.72 -11.25 3.09
C LEU A 137 5.50 -12.19 4.00
N SER A 138 5.43 -13.48 3.69
CA SER A 138 6.32 -14.49 4.26
C SER A 138 6.59 -15.59 3.25
N LEU A 139 7.72 -16.27 3.39
CA LEU A 139 8.05 -17.47 2.61
C LEU A 139 7.53 -18.71 3.33
N ARG A 140 6.76 -19.56 2.64
CA ARG A 140 6.29 -20.85 3.16
C ARG A 140 6.32 -21.90 2.06
N ASP A 141 6.87 -23.07 2.35
CA ASP A 141 6.96 -24.21 1.42
C ASP A 141 7.55 -23.83 0.05
N GLY A 142 8.51 -22.89 0.04
CA GLY A 142 9.16 -22.38 -1.17
C GLY A 142 8.34 -21.38 -2.00
N GLY A 143 7.18 -20.93 -1.51
CA GLY A 143 6.33 -19.93 -2.15
C GLY A 143 6.07 -18.70 -1.27
N VAL A 144 5.75 -17.57 -1.90
CA VAL A 144 5.41 -16.34 -1.17
C VAL A 144 3.93 -16.36 -0.80
N VAL A 145 3.63 -16.16 0.48
CA VAL A 145 2.26 -16.03 0.99
C VAL A 145 2.01 -14.63 1.54
N VAL A 146 0.79 -14.14 1.34
CA VAL A 146 0.29 -12.85 1.82
C VAL A 146 -0.60 -13.07 3.04
N ARG A 147 -0.30 -12.37 4.13
CA ARG A 147 -1.20 -12.18 5.26
C ARG A 147 -2.20 -11.07 4.95
N TRP A 148 -3.36 -11.44 4.42
CA TRP A 148 -4.40 -10.49 4.03
C TRP A 148 -5.34 -10.12 5.18
N ALA A 149 -5.38 -10.92 6.24
CA ALA A 149 -6.18 -10.67 7.45
C ALA A 149 -5.35 -10.90 8.72
N PRO A 150 -4.74 -9.85 9.31
CA PRO A 150 -3.83 -10.01 10.44
C PRO A 150 -4.48 -10.54 11.74
N GLY A 151 -5.81 -10.49 11.85
CA GLY A 151 -6.54 -11.08 12.99
C GLY A 151 -6.85 -12.58 12.84
N LEU A 152 -6.56 -13.18 11.68
CA LEU A 152 -6.82 -14.59 11.39
C LEU A 152 -5.48 -15.30 11.22
N VAL A 153 -5.03 -16.04 12.24
CA VAL A 153 -3.67 -16.62 12.30
C VAL A 153 -3.36 -17.47 11.08
N ASP A 154 -4.18 -18.50 10.82
CA ASP A 154 -3.99 -19.45 9.71
C ASP A 154 -4.92 -19.18 8.51
N GLN A 155 -6.12 -18.65 8.75
CA GLN A 155 -7.08 -18.34 7.68
C GLN A 155 -6.75 -17.01 6.96
N GLY A 156 -5.84 -16.23 7.52
CA GLY A 156 -5.41 -14.95 6.96
C GLY A 156 -4.25 -15.06 5.97
N LEU A 157 -3.75 -16.27 5.67
CA LEU A 157 -2.63 -16.50 4.74
C LEU A 157 -3.13 -17.05 3.40
N MET A 158 -2.57 -16.55 2.30
CA MET A 158 -2.91 -17.00 0.95
C MET A 158 -1.66 -16.94 0.05
N PRO A 159 -1.44 -17.91 -0.87
CA PRO A 159 -0.42 -17.78 -1.91
C PRO A 159 -0.59 -16.48 -2.69
N ILE A 160 0.51 -15.74 -2.92
CA ILE A 160 0.44 -14.41 -3.51
C ILE A 160 -0.15 -14.42 -4.92
N GLU A 161 0.11 -15.45 -5.70
CA GLU A 161 -0.43 -15.64 -7.04
C GLU A 161 -1.96 -15.67 -6.99
N ARG A 162 -2.51 -16.46 -6.06
CA ARG A 162 -3.96 -16.55 -5.87
C ARG A 162 -4.52 -15.24 -5.34
N TYR A 163 -3.84 -14.62 -4.37
CA TYR A 163 -4.29 -13.35 -3.80
C TYR A 163 -4.40 -12.24 -4.85
N VAL A 164 -3.38 -12.10 -5.70
CA VAL A 164 -3.37 -11.12 -6.78
C VAL A 164 -4.44 -11.43 -7.83
N ALA A 165 -4.60 -12.69 -8.23
CA ALA A 165 -5.66 -13.11 -9.14
C ALA A 165 -7.05 -12.73 -8.59
N ASP A 166 -7.34 -13.09 -7.34
CA ASP A 166 -8.60 -12.73 -6.68
C ASP A 166 -8.80 -11.20 -6.63
N ARG A 167 -7.72 -10.42 -6.46
CA ARG A 167 -7.81 -8.94 -6.48
C ARG A 167 -8.08 -8.40 -7.88
N LEU A 168 -7.49 -8.98 -8.92
CA LEU A 168 -7.74 -8.59 -10.31
C LEU A 168 -9.19 -8.88 -10.71
N ASP A 169 -9.71 -10.06 -10.36
CA ASP A 169 -11.10 -10.45 -10.66
C ASP A 169 -12.11 -9.50 -9.99
N LEU A 170 -11.80 -9.00 -8.78
CA LEU A 170 -12.65 -8.01 -8.10
C LEU A 170 -12.67 -6.63 -8.78
N LEU A 171 -11.64 -6.30 -9.58
CA LEU A 171 -11.64 -5.07 -10.37
C LEU A 171 -12.55 -5.17 -11.59
N ASP A 172 -12.85 -6.38 -12.07
CA ASP A 172 -13.76 -6.62 -13.20
C ASP A 172 -15.24 -6.55 -12.79
N GLY A 173 -15.53 -6.68 -11.50
CA GLY A 173 -16.89 -6.62 -10.94
C GLY A 173 -17.29 -5.26 -10.35
N ALA A 174 -16.43 -4.24 -10.45
CA ALA A 174 -16.60 -2.93 -9.82
C ALA A 174 -17.12 -1.84 -10.78
#